data_AF-A0A6A8QGX1-F1
#
_entry.id   AF-A0A6A8QGX1-F1
#
_cell.length_a   1.000
_cell.length_b   1.000
_cell.length_c   1.000
_cell.angle_alpha   90.00
_cell.angle_beta   90.00
_cell.angle_gamma   90.00
#
_symmetry.space_group_name_H-M   'P 1'
#
loop_
_entity.id
_entity.type
_entity.pdbx_description
1 polymer ?
#
loop_
_entity_poly.entity_id
_entity_poly.type
_entity_poly.pdbx_seq_one_letter_code
_entity_poly.pdbx_strand_id
1 'polypeptide(L)'
;MNEIETDALRREIAELRREIEDLRAEADLDSCHIAGLTAQIKALIAESEACPDKTAHPLVERVEYIDSRTGQPMTKTRALPLYREAFDAEARECGIPDPEKHRS
;
A
#
# COMPACT_ATOMS: atom_id res chain seq x y z
N MET A 1 -46.61 18.82 3.32
CA MET A 1 -45.23 19.27 3.59
C MET A 1 -44.42 18.12 4.21
N ASN A 2 -44.84 17.55 5.35
CA ASN A 2 -44.18 16.39 5.97
C ASN A 2 -44.06 15.15 5.07
N GLU A 3 -45.05 14.82 4.23
CA GLU A 3 -44.96 13.66 3.34
C GLU A 3 -43.91 13.85 2.23
N ILE A 4 -43.81 15.06 1.68
CA ILE A 4 -42.81 15.41 0.66
C ILE A 4 -41.40 15.33 1.26
N GLU A 5 -41.23 15.83 2.48
CA GLU A 5 -39.96 15.74 3.22
C GLU A 5 -39.61 14.30 3.58
N THR A 6 -40.59 13.50 4.00
CA THR A 6 -40.39 12.07 4.30
C THR A 6 -39.98 11.30 3.04
N ASP A 7 -40.60 11.59 1.89
CA ASP A 7 -40.25 10.94 0.63
C ASP A 7 -38.90 11.40 0.08
N ALA A 8 -38.53 12.67 0.30
CA ALA A 8 -37.19 13.17 -0.02
C ALA A 8 -36.11 12.45 0.81
N LEU A 9 -36.31 12.37 2.14
CA LEU A 9 -35.40 11.66 3.03
C LEU A 9 -35.30 10.16 2.69
N ARG A 10 -36.40 9.52 2.27
CA ARG A 10 -36.37 8.12 1.82
C ARG A 10 -35.52 7.92 0.57
N ARG A 11 -35.56 8.86 -0.38
CA ARG A 11 -34.72 8.82 -1.59
C ARG A 11 -33.25 9.02 -1.24
N GLU A 12 -32.95 10.01 -0.40
CA GLU A 12 -31.58 10.27 0.07
C GLU A 12 -31.01 9.05 0.82
N ILE A 13 -31.78 8.42 1.70
CA ILE A 13 -31.36 7.18 2.37
C ILE A 13 -31.09 6.05 1.35
N ALA A 14 -31.90 5.93 0.30
CA ALA A 14 -31.69 4.92 -0.72
C ALA A 14 -30.42 5.19 -1.54
N GLU A 15 -30.15 6.45 -1.88
CA GLU A 15 -28.93 6.88 -2.58
C GLU A 15 -27.68 6.65 -1.73
N LEU A 16 -27.68 7.09 -0.46
CA LEU A 16 -26.56 6.88 0.45
C LEU A 16 -26.28 5.40 0.71
N ARG A 17 -27.32 4.55 0.78
CA ARG A 17 -27.13 3.10 0.91
C ARG A 17 -26.44 2.50 -0.30
N ARG A 18 -26.80 2.97 -1.50
CA ARG A 18 -26.15 2.53 -2.74
C ARG A 18 -24.69 2.99 -2.79
N GLU A 19 -24.43 4.24 -2.42
CA GLU A 19 -23.05 4.76 -2.36
C GLU A 19 -22.18 3.96 -1.37
N ILE A 20 -22.73 3.60 -0.20
CA ILE A 20 -22.04 2.72 0.76
C ILE A 20 -21.74 1.35 0.16
N GLU A 21 -22.66 0.79 -0.62
CA GLU A 21 -22.46 -0.50 -1.29
C GLU A 21 -21.36 -0.42 -2.35
N ASP A 22 -21.39 0.64 -3.17
CA ASP A 22 -20.38 0.89 -4.21
C ASP A 22 -18.98 1.08 -3.58
N LEU A 23 -18.86 1.89 -2.51
CA LEU A 23 -17.60 2.11 -1.79
C LEU A 23 -17.07 0.84 -1.12
N ARG A 24 -17.95 -0.03 -0.63
CA ARG A 24 -17.54 -1.34 -0.09
C ARG A 24 -16.98 -2.25 -1.17
N ALA A 25 -17.61 -2.27 -2.34
CA ALA A 25 -17.12 -3.07 -3.47
C ALA A 25 -15.73 -2.58 -3.92
N GLU A 26 -15.50 -1.27 -3.94
CA GLU A 26 -14.19 -0.68 -4.24
C GLU A 26 -13.14 -1.08 -3.19
N ALA A 27 -13.46 -0.95 -1.90
CA ALA A 27 -12.56 -1.37 -0.82
C ALA A 27 -12.24 -2.88 -0.84
N ASP A 28 -13.19 -3.72 -1.23
CA ASP A 28 -12.99 -5.16 -1.40
C ASP A 28 -12.03 -5.45 -2.58
N LEU A 29 -12.14 -4.69 -3.68
CA LEU A 29 -11.24 -4.80 -4.83
C LEU A 29 -9.81 -4.36 -4.47
N ASP A 30 -9.66 -3.25 -3.75
CA ASP A 30 -8.35 -2.78 -3.29
C ASP A 30 -7.70 -3.78 -2.34
N SER A 31 -8.49 -4.37 -1.44
CA SER A 31 -8.03 -5.45 -0.57
C SER A 31 -7.52 -6.66 -1.38
N CYS A 32 -8.18 -7.00 -2.48
CA CYS A 32 -7.73 -8.05 -3.39
C CYS A 32 -6.41 -7.68 -4.09
N HIS A 33 -6.26 -6.43 -4.55
CA HIS A 33 -5.02 -5.94 -5.15
C HIS A 33 -3.85 -5.98 -4.16
N ILE A 34 -4.06 -5.52 -2.92
CA ILE A 34 -3.07 -5.56 -1.85
C ILE A 34 -2.65 -7.01 -1.54
N ALA A 35 -3.61 -7.94 -1.50
CA ALA A 35 -3.31 -9.36 -1.31
C ALA A 35 -2.44 -9.92 -2.45
N GLY A 36 -2.74 -9.55 -3.70
CA GLY A 36 -1.95 -9.90 -4.88
C GLY A 36 -0.52 -9.36 -4.83
N LEU A 37 -0.34 -8.07 -4.54
CA LEU A 37 0.97 -7.44 -4.40
C LEU A 37 1.79 -8.07 -3.25
N THR A 38 1.13 -8.35 -2.12
CA THR A 38 1.75 -9.04 -0.98
C THR A 38 2.26 -10.43 -1.37
N ALA A 39 1.48 -11.19 -2.14
CA ALA A 39 1.89 -12.50 -2.64
C ALA A 39 3.10 -12.40 -3.58
N GLN A 40 3.12 -11.41 -4.49
CA GLN A 40 4.26 -11.16 -5.38
C GLN A 40 5.53 -10.79 -4.61
N ILE A 41 5.44 -9.92 -3.61
CA ILE A 41 6.58 -9.55 -2.75
C ILE A 41 7.12 -10.79 -2.03
N LYS A 42 6.26 -11.65 -1.48
CA LYS A 42 6.68 -12.91 -0.84
C LYS A 42 7.41 -13.84 -1.81
N ALA A 43 6.92 -13.96 -3.04
CA ALA A 43 7.57 -14.75 -4.09
C ALA A 43 8.96 -14.19 -4.43
N LEU A 44 9.08 -12.88 -4.62
CA LEU A 44 10.36 -12.21 -4.86
C LEU A 44 11.36 -12.39 -3.73
N ILE A 45 10.91 -12.33 -2.46
CA ILE A 45 11.76 -12.60 -1.30
C ILE A 45 12.25 -14.06 -1.32
N ALA A 46 11.37 -15.03 -1.59
CA ALA A 46 11.74 -16.44 -1.67
C ALA A 46 12.72 -16.73 -2.80
N GLU A 47 12.50 -16.17 -4.00
CA GLU A 47 13.43 -16.26 -5.13
C GLU A 47 14.78 -15.62 -4.80
N SER A 48 14.74 -14.43 -4.17
CA SER A 48 15.91 -13.75 -3.65
C SER A 48 16.68 -14.64 -2.70
N GLU A 49 16.04 -15.27 -1.70
CA GLU A 49 16.67 -16.15 -0.72
C GLU A 49 17.27 -17.40 -1.37
N ALA A 50 16.57 -17.99 -2.33
CA ALA A 50 17.02 -19.16 -3.09
C ALA A 50 18.17 -18.85 -4.06
N CYS A 51 18.41 -17.59 -4.41
CA CYS A 51 19.46 -17.21 -5.35
C CYS A 51 20.87 -17.48 -4.77
N PRO A 52 21.70 -18.33 -5.42
CA PRO A 52 23.02 -18.69 -4.93
C PRO A 52 24.05 -17.56 -5.08
N ASP A 53 23.86 -16.68 -6.07
CA ASP A 53 24.67 -15.48 -6.29
C ASP A 53 23.78 -14.24 -6.27
N LYS A 54 23.70 -13.58 -5.11
CA LYS A 54 22.88 -12.38 -4.93
C LYS A 54 23.29 -11.22 -5.84
N THR A 55 24.49 -11.24 -6.41
CA THR A 55 24.96 -10.20 -7.34
C THR A 55 24.43 -10.40 -8.77
N ALA A 56 23.99 -11.62 -9.10
CA ALA A 56 23.45 -11.96 -10.41
C ALA A 56 21.95 -11.68 -10.56
N HIS A 57 21.23 -11.46 -9.45
CA HIS A 57 19.78 -11.23 -9.48
C HIS A 57 19.47 -9.73 -9.30
N PRO A 58 18.90 -9.04 -10.31
CA PRO A 58 18.79 -7.58 -10.35
C PRO A 58 17.96 -6.97 -9.20
N LEU A 59 17.05 -7.76 -8.61
CA LEU A 59 16.26 -7.36 -7.44
C LEU A 59 16.95 -7.61 -6.09
N VAL A 60 18.11 -8.28 -6.07
CA VAL A 60 18.83 -8.69 -4.86
C VAL A 60 20.20 -8.03 -4.73
N GLU A 61 20.52 -7.13 -5.67
CA GLU A 61 21.72 -6.30 -5.67
C GLU A 61 21.88 -5.61 -4.31
N ARG A 62 23.07 -5.75 -3.72
CA ARG A 62 23.43 -5.13 -2.45
C ARG A 62 24.03 -3.76 -2.72
N VAL A 63 23.39 -2.72 -2.20
CA VAL A 63 23.83 -1.33 -2.37
C VAL A 63 24.06 -0.69 -1.00
N GLU A 64 25.02 0.21 -0.93
CA GLU A 64 25.20 1.07 0.23
C GLU A 64 24.14 2.17 0.25
N TYR A 65 23.64 2.46 1.45
CA TYR A 65 22.59 3.42 1.69
C TYR A 65 22.80 4.08 3.06
N ILE A 66 22.37 5.34 3.19
CA ILE A 66 22.39 6.08 4.45
C ILE A 66 21.03 5.99 5.11
N ASP A 67 20.94 5.35 6.27
CA ASP A 67 19.70 5.23 7.02
C ASP A 67 19.13 6.60 7.41
N SER A 68 17.89 6.87 7.00
CA SER A 68 17.23 8.17 7.22
C SER A 68 17.06 8.53 8.69
N ARG A 69 16.96 7.53 9.59
CA ARG A 69 16.71 7.74 11.03
C ARG A 69 18.00 7.92 11.83
N THR A 70 19.04 7.19 11.45
CA THR A 70 20.30 7.11 12.22
C THR A 70 21.47 7.83 11.54
N GLY A 71 21.35 8.15 10.25
CA GLY A 71 22.40 8.75 9.44
C GLY A 71 23.59 7.82 9.16
N GLN A 72 23.49 6.55 9.54
CA GLN A 72 24.59 5.60 9.41
C GLN A 72 24.57 4.91 8.05
N PRO A 73 25.75 4.67 7.43
CA PRO A 73 25.84 3.84 6.25
C PRO A 73 25.48 2.39 6.61
N MET A 74 24.68 1.77 5.75
CA MET A 74 24.32 0.37 5.83
C MET A 74 24.18 -0.22 4.44
N THR A 75 24.51 -1.50 4.32
CA THR A 75 24.26 -2.23 3.09
C THR A 75 22.87 -2.85 3.14
N LYS A 76 22.02 -2.57 2.15
CA LYS A 76 20.67 -3.13 2.01
C LYS A 76 20.47 -3.65 0.59
N THR A 77 19.42 -4.43 0.41
CA THR A 77 19.00 -4.87 -0.93
C THR A 77 18.41 -3.67 -1.67
N ARG A 78 18.73 -3.49 -2.96
CA ARG A 78 18.25 -2.38 -3.79
C ARG A 78 16.72 -2.22 -3.81
N ALA A 79 15.99 -3.30 -3.58
CA ALA A 79 14.53 -3.29 -3.45
C ALA A 79 14.01 -2.54 -2.22
N LEU A 80 14.79 -2.43 -1.13
CA LEU A 80 14.32 -1.85 0.13
C LEU A 80 14.04 -0.33 0.03
N PRO A 81 14.94 0.51 -0.53
CA PRO A 81 14.62 1.92 -0.78
C PRO A 81 13.41 2.11 -1.69
N LEU A 82 13.30 1.31 -2.76
CA LEU A 82 12.17 1.37 -3.70
C LEU A 82 10.83 1.05 -3.02
N TYR A 83 10.80 0.03 -2.17
CA TYR A 83 9.63 -0.28 -1.34
C TYR A 83 9.27 0.88 -0.41
N ARG A 84 10.27 1.49 0.25
CA ARG A 84 10.07 2.61 1.17
C ARG A 84 9.50 3.84 0.45
N GLU A 85 10.02 4.17 -0.73
CA GLU A 85 9.52 5.27 -1.57
C GLU A 85 8.08 5.03 -2.03
N ALA A 86 7.77 3.81 -2.49
CA ALA A 86 6.42 3.42 -2.88
C ALA A 86 5.43 3.51 -1.70
N PHE A 87 5.81 3.00 -0.53
CA PHE A 87 5.00 3.11 0.69
C PHE A 87 4.73 4.57 1.07
N ASP A 88 5.73 5.45 0.98
CA ASP A 88 5.57 6.86 1.30
C ASP A 88 4.65 7.58 0.32
N ALA A 89 4.75 7.27 -0.97
CA ALA A 89 3.89 7.83 -1.99
C ALA A 89 2.43 7.46 -1.70
N GLU A 90 2.16 6.17 -1.50
CA GLU A 90 0.83 5.65 -1.19
C GLU A 90 0.27 6.23 0.11
N ALA A 91 1.09 6.26 1.17
CA ALA A 91 0.67 6.81 2.45
C ALA A 91 0.29 8.29 2.35
N ARG A 92 1.01 9.09 1.54
CA ARG A 92 0.65 10.48 1.28
C ARG A 92 -0.64 10.62 0.48
N GLU A 93 -0.85 9.77 -0.53
CA GLU A 93 -2.11 9.72 -1.28
C GLU A 93 -3.30 9.37 -0.36
N CYS A 94 -3.08 8.50 0.63
CA CYS A 94 -4.04 8.17 1.68
C CYS A 94 -4.19 9.24 2.78
N GLY A 95 -3.52 10.39 2.69
CA GLY A 95 -3.61 11.47 3.67
C GLY A 95 -2.82 11.24 4.97
N ILE A 96 -1.86 10.31 4.98
CA ILE A 96 -0.97 10.07 6.12
C ILE A 96 0.22 11.06 6.04
N PRO A 97 0.32 12.03 6.95
CA PRO A 97 1.29 13.13 6.84
C PRO A 97 2.73 12.74 7.20
N ASP A 98 2.92 11.64 7.93
CA ASP A 98 4.24 11.15 8.38
C ASP A 98 4.39 9.64 8.16
N PRO A 99 4.59 9.20 6.91
CA PRO A 99 4.67 7.77 6.58
C PRO A 99 5.85 7.06 7.25
N GLU A 100 6.94 7.77 7.55
CA GLU A 100 8.15 7.19 8.15
C GLU A 100 7.88 6.58 9.53
N LYS A 101 6.90 7.10 10.28
CA LYS A 101 6.44 6.51 11.55
C LYS A 101 5.71 5.17 11.41
N HIS A 102 5.27 4.82 10.20
CA HIS A 102 4.47 3.63 9.92
C HIS A 102 5.24 2.55 9.17
N ARG A 103 6.50 2.83 8.78
CA ARG A 103 7.38 1.84 8.14
C ARG A 103 8.00 0.92 9.20
N SER A 104 7.86 -0.40 9.01
CA SER A 104 8.53 -1.44 9.82
C SER A 104 10.04 -1.50 9.54
#